data_AF-A0AAV7H0T8-F1
#
_entry.id   AF-A0AAV7H0T8-F1
#
_cell.length_a   1.000
_cell.length_b   1.000
_cell.length_c   1.000
_cell.angle_alpha   90.00
_cell.angle_beta   90.00
_cell.angle_gamma   90.00
#
_symmetry.space_group_name_H-M   'P 1'
#
loop_
_entity.id
_entity.type
_entity.pdbx_description
1 polymer ?
#
loop_
_entity_poly.entity_id
_entity_poly.type
_entity_poly.pdbx_seq_one_letter_code
_entity_poly.pdbx_strand_id
1 'polypeptide(L)'
;MADDEDFPSSSDVEEPEDGDFYLSDHEDDIAENVLQDLEDGRQEDCNWSVSSVITKESLLAAQKEDLRKIMELLALSEQHARTLLIHYRWDVERIFELLEQKGKDRLFSEAGLTMSENKVIVLSSYSDPFTCSWTGYFIVKINDGQSRRIRCMTPRCNAVCDEAVVRSLVNARHPDIADRFERFLLESYIEDNNKVKWCPSVPHCGNAIRVLGDIYCEVQCTCGMQFCFSCLSEAHSPCSCIMWEQWTKKCHDESETVNWITVNTKPCPKCHKPVEKNGGCNLVACICGQAFW
;
A
#
# COMPACT_ATOMS: atom_id res chain seq x y z
N MET A 1 69.21 -16.40 36.86
CA MET A 1 70.27 -17.29 36.34
C MET A 1 69.58 -18.59 35.98
N ALA A 2 69.61 -18.91 34.70
CA ALA A 2 69.40 -20.22 34.07
C ALA A 2 68.21 -21.05 34.53
N ASP A 3 67.14 -20.96 33.75
CA ASP A 3 66.33 -22.12 33.36
C ASP A 3 67.11 -22.92 32.29
N ASP A 4 67.10 -24.25 32.39
CA ASP A 4 66.96 -25.24 31.30
C ASP A 4 67.36 -26.64 31.81
N GLU A 5 66.55 -27.64 31.42
CA GLU A 5 66.87 -29.05 31.07
C GLU A 5 65.64 -29.97 31.34
N ASP A 6 64.80 -30.03 30.31
CA ASP A 6 64.26 -31.21 29.61
C ASP A 6 63.58 -32.41 30.32
N PHE A 7 62.27 -32.54 30.00
CA PHE A 7 61.47 -33.67 29.44
C PHE A 7 61.80 -35.15 29.77
N PRO A 8 60.76 -35.99 30.02
CA PRO A 8 60.03 -36.67 28.92
C PRO A 8 58.50 -36.78 29.17
N SER A 9 57.63 -36.43 28.21
CA SER A 9 57.03 -37.22 27.11
C SER A 9 55.91 -38.20 27.52
N SER A 10 54.71 -37.98 26.94
CA SER A 10 53.64 -38.94 26.60
C SER A 10 53.03 -39.73 27.76
N SER A 11 51.73 -39.73 28.02
CA SER A 11 50.53 -39.67 27.18
C SER A 11 49.37 -39.24 28.08
N ASP A 12 48.35 -38.58 27.54
CA ASP A 12 46.96 -39.03 27.69
C ASP A 12 46.07 -38.13 26.82
N VAL A 13 45.37 -38.81 25.93
CA VAL A 13 44.38 -38.26 25.00
C VAL A 13 43.10 -38.10 25.80
N GLU A 14 42.65 -36.86 26.02
CA GLU A 14 41.27 -36.59 26.37
C GLU A 14 40.54 -36.10 25.11
N GLU A 15 39.66 -36.96 24.60
CA GLU A 15 38.68 -36.65 23.56
C GLU A 15 37.70 -35.59 24.09
N PRO A 16 37.30 -34.56 23.31
CA PRO A 16 36.17 -33.74 23.70
C PRO A 16 34.88 -34.50 23.37
N GLU A 17 34.05 -34.67 24.39
CA GLU A 17 32.72 -35.27 24.34
C GLU A 17 31.85 -34.62 23.25
N ASP A 18 31.15 -35.47 22.48
CA ASP A 18 30.09 -35.10 21.55
C ASP A 18 29.01 -34.30 22.30
N GLY A 19 28.95 -33.00 22.01
CA GLY A 19 27.88 -32.13 22.45
C GLY A 19 26.73 -32.20 21.46
N ASP A 20 25.73 -33.00 21.77
CA ASP A 20 24.46 -33.09 21.05
C ASP A 20 23.81 -31.70 21.01
N PHE A 21 23.86 -31.02 19.86
CA PHE A 21 23.15 -29.77 19.65
C PHE A 21 21.66 -30.10 19.49
N TYR A 22 20.92 -30.12 20.61
CA TYR A 22 19.47 -30.17 20.62
C TYR A 22 18.92 -28.92 19.91
N LEU A 23 18.51 -29.08 18.64
CA LEU A 23 17.55 -28.19 18.01
C LEU A 23 16.25 -28.33 18.81
N SER A 24 15.87 -27.28 19.54
CA SER A 24 14.60 -27.24 20.25
C SER A 24 13.45 -27.22 19.24
N ASP A 25 12.67 -28.29 19.20
CA ASP A 25 11.41 -28.44 18.46
C ASP A 25 10.34 -27.46 18.99
N HIS A 26 10.44 -26.19 18.59
CA HIS A 26 9.40 -25.17 18.81
C HIS A 26 8.55 -24.92 17.54
N GLU A 27 8.55 -25.87 16.59
CA GLU A 27 7.76 -25.77 15.35
C GLU A 27 6.35 -26.38 15.46
N ASP A 28 6.07 -27.18 16.49
CA ASP A 28 4.83 -27.97 16.56
C ASP A 28 3.61 -27.19 17.13
N ASP A 29 3.82 -26.16 17.96
CA ASP A 29 2.71 -25.41 18.59
C ASP A 29 2.01 -24.41 17.64
N ILE A 30 2.63 -24.06 16.51
CA ILE A 30 2.03 -23.17 15.50
C ILE A 30 1.19 -23.97 14.50
N ALA A 31 1.57 -25.22 14.22
CA ALA A 31 0.90 -26.06 13.24
C ALA A 31 -0.50 -26.49 13.69
N GLU A 32 -0.70 -26.82 14.97
CA GLU A 32 -2.02 -27.18 15.50
C GLU A 32 -3.02 -26.02 15.46
N ASN A 33 -2.58 -24.79 15.76
CA ASN A 33 -3.44 -23.60 15.71
C ASN A 33 -3.88 -23.25 14.28
N VAL A 34 -3.03 -23.48 13.27
CA VAL A 34 -3.36 -23.22 11.86
C VAL A 34 -4.30 -24.29 11.28
N LEU A 35 -4.18 -25.54 11.73
CA LEU A 35 -5.05 -26.63 11.28
C LEU A 35 -6.48 -26.49 11.87
N GLN A 36 -6.61 -25.96 13.08
CA GLN A 36 -7.92 -25.77 13.72
C GLN A 36 -8.75 -24.65 13.06
N ASP A 37 -8.10 -23.65 12.45
CA ASP A 37 -8.75 -22.60 11.66
C ASP A 37 -9.23 -23.10 10.27
N LEU A 38 -8.71 -24.23 9.79
CA LEU A 38 -9.08 -24.82 8.49
C LEU A 38 -10.29 -25.75 8.57
N GLU A 39 -10.69 -26.20 9.76
CA GLU A 39 -11.80 -27.16 9.95
C GLU A 39 -13.18 -26.51 10.14
N ASP A 40 -13.28 -25.20 10.43
CA ASP A 40 -14.57 -24.47 10.53
C ASP A 40 -14.92 -23.67 9.27
N GLY A 41 -14.13 -23.82 8.21
CA GLY A 41 -14.38 -23.25 6.90
C GLY A 41 -15.50 -24.00 6.18
N ARG A 42 -16.75 -23.57 6.36
CA ARG A 42 -17.80 -23.81 5.34
C ARG A 42 -17.18 -23.52 3.98
N GLN A 43 -17.20 -24.52 3.11
CA GLN A 43 -16.85 -24.39 1.71
C GLN A 43 -17.85 -23.43 1.06
N GLU A 44 -17.62 -22.13 1.25
CA GLU A 44 -18.27 -21.10 0.46
C GLU A 44 -17.59 -21.14 -0.90
N ASP A 45 -18.38 -21.51 -1.90
CA ASP A 45 -18.03 -21.46 -3.31
C ASP A 45 -17.18 -20.21 -3.58
N CYS A 46 -16.09 -20.35 -4.35
CA CYS A 46 -15.21 -19.25 -4.74
C CYS A 46 -16.00 -18.17 -5.49
N ASN A 47 -16.65 -17.28 -4.75
CA ASN A 47 -17.50 -16.24 -5.29
C ASN A 47 -16.59 -15.13 -5.81
N TRP A 48 -16.44 -15.07 -7.13
CA TRP A 48 -15.73 -13.96 -7.75
C TRP A 48 -16.49 -12.66 -7.47
N SER A 49 -15.82 -11.67 -6.88
CA SER A 49 -16.41 -10.34 -6.73
C SER A 49 -16.84 -9.82 -8.10
N VAL A 50 -18.07 -9.31 -8.23
CA VAL A 50 -18.44 -8.60 -9.47
C VAL A 50 -17.56 -7.34 -9.55
N SER A 51 -16.51 -7.41 -10.35
CA SER A 51 -15.56 -6.33 -10.54
C SER A 51 -15.70 -5.73 -11.93
N SER A 52 -15.52 -4.41 -12.03
CA SER A 52 -15.47 -3.68 -13.29
C SER A 52 -14.10 -3.05 -13.48
N VAL A 53 -13.57 -3.11 -14.70
CA VAL A 53 -12.29 -2.48 -15.03
C VAL A 53 -12.54 -1.06 -15.51
N ILE A 54 -11.90 -0.10 -14.85
CA ILE A 54 -11.83 1.30 -15.25
C ILE A 54 -10.53 1.47 -16.03
N THR A 55 -10.63 1.81 -17.32
CA THR A 55 -9.45 2.07 -18.13
C THR A 55 -8.89 3.45 -17.81
N LYS A 56 -7.62 3.69 -18.19
CA LYS A 56 -6.99 5.00 -18.05
C LYS A 56 -7.85 6.13 -18.64
N GLU A 57 -8.47 5.88 -19.79
CA GLU A 57 -9.28 6.83 -20.53
C GLU A 57 -10.67 7.04 -19.89
N SER A 58 -11.21 6.00 -19.25
CA SER A 58 -12.53 6.06 -18.62
C SER A 58 -12.50 6.54 -17.17
N LEU A 59 -11.32 6.68 -16.56
CA LEU A 59 -11.17 7.10 -15.17
C LEU A 59 -11.89 8.42 -14.84
N LEU A 60 -11.69 9.45 -15.67
CA LEU A 60 -12.36 10.73 -15.49
C LEU A 60 -13.89 10.60 -15.63
N ALA A 61 -14.36 9.74 -16.54
CA ALA A 61 -15.79 9.50 -16.73
C ALA A 61 -16.40 8.77 -15.52
N ALA A 62 -15.69 7.77 -14.97
CA ALA A 62 -16.09 7.05 -13.76
C ALA A 62 -16.21 7.99 -12.55
N GLN A 63 -15.23 8.88 -12.36
CA GLN A 63 -15.27 9.90 -11.32
C GLN A 63 -16.46 10.86 -11.51
N LYS A 64 -16.68 11.35 -12.74
CA LYS A 64 -17.80 12.25 -13.07
C LYS A 64 -19.16 11.59 -12.90
N GLU A 65 -19.27 10.29 -13.09
CA GLU A 65 -20.49 9.53 -12.86
C GLU A 65 -20.84 9.48 -11.37
N ASP A 66 -19.88 9.12 -10.50
CA ASP A 66 -20.10 9.10 -9.06
C ASP A 66 -20.43 10.49 -8.51
N LEU A 67 -19.78 11.52 -9.06
CA LEU A 67 -20.08 12.92 -8.75
C LEU A 67 -21.51 13.30 -9.14
N ARG A 68 -21.95 12.96 -10.36
CA ARG A 68 -23.31 13.23 -10.83
C ARG A 68 -24.36 12.55 -9.96
N LYS A 69 -24.14 11.29 -9.56
CA LYS A 69 -25.06 10.58 -8.65
C LYS A 69 -25.29 11.35 -7.35
N ILE A 70 -24.23 11.85 -6.72
CA ILE A 70 -24.35 12.63 -5.49
C ILE A 70 -25.00 14.00 -5.74
N MET A 71 -24.65 14.67 -6.84
CA MET A 71 -25.27 15.95 -7.22
C MET A 71 -26.78 15.80 -7.39
N GLU A 72 -27.24 14.79 -8.11
CA GLU A 72 -28.66 14.55 -8.39
C GLU A 72 -29.42 14.12 -7.12
N LEU A 73 -28.84 13.20 -6.34
CA LEU A 73 -29.45 12.71 -5.10
C LEU A 73 -29.67 13.81 -4.06
N LEU A 74 -28.66 14.66 -3.87
CA LEU A 74 -28.65 15.65 -2.80
C LEU A 74 -29.06 17.04 -3.28
N ALA A 75 -29.25 17.24 -4.59
CA ALA A 75 -29.44 18.53 -5.24
C ALA A 75 -28.31 19.51 -4.91
N LEU A 76 -27.06 19.05 -5.08
CA LEU A 76 -25.85 19.80 -4.76
C LEU A 76 -25.15 20.33 -6.02
N SER A 77 -24.42 21.44 -5.85
CA SER A 77 -23.43 21.86 -6.83
C SER A 77 -22.29 20.83 -6.93
N GLU A 78 -21.58 20.83 -8.05
CA GLU A 78 -20.44 19.94 -8.27
C GLU A 78 -19.41 20.02 -7.15
N GLN A 79 -19.13 21.24 -6.66
CA GLN A 79 -18.14 21.49 -5.61
C GLN A 79 -18.54 20.90 -4.26
N HIS A 80 -19.82 21.04 -3.90
CA HIS A 80 -20.34 20.47 -2.66
C HIS A 80 -20.37 18.95 -2.73
N ALA A 81 -20.80 18.39 -3.86
CA ALA A 81 -20.79 16.95 -4.09
C ALA A 81 -19.37 16.37 -4.04
N ARG A 82 -18.37 17.04 -4.64
CA ARG A 82 -16.98 16.57 -4.60
C ARG A 82 -16.38 16.69 -3.20
N THR A 83 -16.61 17.80 -2.49
CA THR A 83 -16.17 17.96 -1.10
C THR A 83 -16.71 16.83 -0.22
N LEU A 84 -17.98 16.45 -0.44
CA LEU A 84 -18.62 15.36 0.26
C LEU A 84 -17.98 14.01 -0.07
N LEU A 85 -17.78 13.74 -1.37
CA LEU A 85 -17.12 12.51 -1.83
C LEU A 85 -15.70 12.39 -1.28
N ILE A 86 -14.89 13.43 -1.35
CA ILE A 86 -13.53 13.42 -0.77
C ILE A 86 -13.58 13.18 0.74
N HIS A 87 -14.51 13.82 1.46
CA HIS A 87 -14.65 13.64 2.92
C HIS A 87 -14.97 12.19 3.29
N TYR A 88 -15.84 11.53 2.52
CA TYR A 88 -16.20 10.13 2.70
C TYR A 88 -15.39 9.19 1.80
N ARG A 89 -14.20 9.62 1.36
CA ARG A 89 -13.24 8.76 0.65
C ARG A 89 -13.81 8.08 -0.61
N TRP A 90 -14.67 8.78 -1.33
CA TRP A 90 -15.37 8.31 -2.53
C TRP A 90 -16.27 7.09 -2.33
N ASP A 91 -16.63 6.76 -1.09
CA ASP A 91 -17.57 5.70 -0.76
C ASP A 91 -19.02 6.23 -0.88
N VAL A 92 -19.57 6.08 -2.09
CA VAL A 92 -20.91 6.52 -2.44
C VAL A 92 -21.97 5.81 -1.59
N GLU A 93 -21.83 4.51 -1.36
CA GLU A 93 -22.77 3.72 -0.53
C GLU A 93 -22.77 4.20 0.91
N ARG A 94 -21.59 4.48 1.48
CA ARG A 94 -21.48 5.05 2.81
C ARG A 94 -22.21 6.40 2.95
N ILE A 95 -22.16 7.24 1.92
CA ILE A 95 -22.89 8.51 1.89
C ILE A 95 -24.41 8.25 1.92
N PHE A 96 -24.90 7.28 1.14
CA PHE A 96 -26.32 6.89 1.14
C PHE A 96 -26.77 6.40 2.52
N GLU A 97 -26.03 5.49 3.15
CA GLU A 97 -26.33 4.99 4.49
C GLU A 97 -26.39 6.12 5.52
N LEU A 98 -25.41 7.01 5.51
CA LEU A 98 -25.34 8.12 6.46
C LEU A 98 -26.43 9.16 6.22
N LEU A 99 -26.81 9.37 4.96
CA LEU A 99 -27.93 10.22 4.59
C LEU A 99 -29.23 9.68 5.19
N GLU A 100 -29.48 8.38 5.09
CA GLU A 100 -30.65 7.73 5.66
C GLU A 100 -30.65 7.76 7.20
N GLN A 101 -29.49 7.53 7.83
CA GLN A 101 -29.37 7.46 9.29
C GLN A 101 -29.40 8.81 9.99
N LYS A 102 -28.73 9.83 9.44
CA LYS A 102 -28.49 11.11 10.12
C LYS A 102 -29.10 12.32 9.42
N GLY A 103 -29.53 12.20 8.17
CA GLY A 103 -30.07 13.28 7.36
C GLY A 103 -29.00 14.22 6.76
N LYS A 104 -29.45 15.08 5.84
CA LYS A 104 -28.60 15.98 5.03
C LYS A 104 -27.79 16.98 5.88
N ASP A 105 -28.39 17.58 6.91
CA ASP A 105 -27.75 18.66 7.67
C ASP A 105 -26.52 18.20 8.43
N ARG A 106 -26.58 17.03 9.07
CA ARG A 106 -25.43 16.44 9.78
C ARG A 106 -24.34 16.02 8.80
N LEU A 107 -24.74 15.40 7.69
CA LEU A 107 -23.83 14.98 6.63
C LEU A 107 -23.01 16.15 6.08
N PHE A 108 -23.66 17.30 5.85
CA PHE A 108 -23.02 18.53 5.35
C PHE A 108 -22.13 19.18 6.40
N SER A 109 -22.58 19.27 7.64
CA SER A 109 -21.81 19.86 8.74
C SER A 109 -20.51 19.07 9.01
N GLU A 110 -20.57 17.73 9.03
CA GLU A 110 -19.40 16.86 9.20
C GLU A 110 -18.37 17.06 8.06
N ALA A 111 -18.86 17.24 6.82
CA ALA A 111 -18.03 17.55 5.65
C ALA A 111 -17.52 19.02 5.60
N GLY A 112 -17.97 19.90 6.50
CA GLY A 112 -17.61 21.32 6.51
C GLY A 112 -18.29 22.14 5.39
N LEU A 113 -19.43 21.67 4.90
CA LEU A 113 -20.27 22.36 3.93
C LEU A 113 -21.19 23.35 4.63
N THR A 114 -21.21 24.60 4.17
CA THR A 114 -22.15 25.62 4.65
C THR A 114 -23.13 25.95 3.54
N MET A 115 -24.42 25.62 3.72
CA MET A 115 -25.49 25.79 2.71
C MET A 115 -25.87 27.26 2.42
N SER A 116 -25.11 28.23 2.90
CA SER A 116 -25.32 29.64 2.54
C SER A 116 -24.83 29.88 1.11
N GLU A 117 -25.75 30.06 0.17
CA GLU A 117 -25.51 30.41 -1.25
C GLU A 117 -24.75 31.74 -1.46
N ASN A 118 -24.38 32.45 -0.39
CA ASN A 118 -23.66 33.72 -0.44
C ASN A 118 -22.15 33.59 -0.23
N LYS A 119 -21.44 32.75 -1.00
CA LYS A 119 -19.98 32.59 -0.87
C LYS A 119 -19.12 32.90 -2.10
N VAL A 120 -19.71 33.45 -3.17
CA VAL A 120 -18.91 34.16 -4.19
C VAL A 120 -18.41 35.52 -3.67
N ILE A 121 -18.97 36.03 -2.56
CA ILE A 121 -18.68 37.36 -2.03
C ILE A 121 -17.28 37.50 -1.40
N VAL A 122 -16.58 36.40 -1.06
CA VAL A 122 -15.24 36.52 -0.43
C VAL A 122 -14.13 36.76 -1.46
N LEU A 123 -14.43 36.75 -2.76
CA LEU A 123 -13.42 37.01 -3.81
C LEU A 123 -13.74 38.17 -4.74
N SER A 124 -14.98 38.66 -4.75
CA SER A 124 -15.40 39.74 -5.66
C SER A 124 -15.58 41.11 -5.01
N SER A 125 -15.50 41.22 -3.67
CA SER A 125 -15.70 42.51 -2.99
C SER A 125 -14.44 43.35 -2.81
N TYR A 126 -13.28 42.87 -3.26
CA TYR A 126 -12.05 43.63 -3.26
C TYR A 126 -11.36 43.51 -4.62
N SER A 127 -11.71 44.42 -5.52
CA SER A 127 -10.80 44.92 -6.55
C SER A 127 -9.61 45.59 -5.86
N ASP A 128 -8.76 44.79 -5.22
CA ASP A 128 -7.67 45.23 -4.36
C ASP A 128 -6.42 44.38 -4.71
N PRO A 129 -5.18 44.92 -4.64
CA PRO A 129 -3.95 44.25 -5.08
C PRO A 129 -3.60 42.93 -4.36
N PHE A 130 -4.46 42.45 -3.47
CA PHE A 130 -4.29 41.27 -2.60
C PHE A 130 -4.66 39.92 -3.22
N THR A 131 -5.08 39.86 -4.49
CA THR A 131 -5.23 38.58 -5.22
C THR A 131 -3.95 37.73 -5.22
N CYS A 132 -2.79 38.33 -4.91
CA CYS A 132 -1.51 37.63 -4.69
C CYS A 132 -1.52 36.68 -3.47
N SER A 133 -2.30 36.95 -2.40
CA SER A 133 -2.24 36.18 -1.15
C SER A 133 -2.94 34.83 -1.23
N TRP A 134 -4.09 34.74 -1.91
CA TRP A 134 -4.83 33.49 -2.07
C TRP A 134 -4.17 32.55 -3.08
N THR A 135 -3.72 33.07 -4.23
CA THR A 135 -2.99 32.26 -5.21
C THR A 135 -1.73 31.66 -4.59
N GLY A 136 -0.95 32.46 -3.85
CA GLY A 136 0.24 31.96 -3.13
C GLY A 136 -0.11 30.90 -2.10
N TYR A 137 -1.16 31.11 -1.30
CA TYR A 137 -1.65 30.11 -0.35
C TYR A 137 -2.05 28.80 -1.02
N PHE A 138 -2.81 28.84 -2.11
CA PHE A 138 -3.22 27.65 -2.85
C PHE A 138 -2.03 26.90 -3.43
N ILE A 139 -1.05 27.60 -4.00
CA ILE A 139 0.17 27.00 -4.52
C ILE A 139 0.92 26.23 -3.42
N VAL A 140 1.11 26.85 -2.25
CA VAL A 140 1.75 26.19 -1.11
C VAL A 140 0.96 24.95 -0.71
N LYS A 141 -0.37 25.06 -0.58
CA LYS A 141 -1.23 23.91 -0.21
C LYS A 141 -1.21 22.78 -1.23
N ILE A 142 -1.16 23.08 -2.52
CA ILE A 142 -1.07 22.07 -3.58
C ILE A 142 0.30 21.37 -3.52
N ASN A 143 1.38 22.13 -3.32
CA ASN A 143 2.73 21.57 -3.25
C ASN A 143 2.96 20.74 -1.97
N ASP A 144 2.33 21.11 -0.85
CA ASP A 144 2.37 20.35 0.41
C ASP A 144 1.51 19.07 0.36
N GLY A 145 0.92 18.71 -0.79
CA GLY A 145 0.06 17.53 -0.93
C GLY A 145 -1.32 17.68 -0.27
N GLN A 146 -1.70 18.90 0.14
CA GLN A 146 -3.00 19.22 0.76
C GLN A 146 -4.06 19.67 -0.27
N SER A 147 -3.89 19.25 -1.53
CA SER A 147 -4.77 19.59 -2.66
C SER A 147 -6.21 19.08 -2.49
N ARG A 148 -6.39 17.92 -1.87
CA ARG A 148 -7.71 17.24 -1.74
C ARG A 148 -8.75 18.07 -0.96
N ARG A 149 -8.33 18.85 0.04
CA ARG A 149 -9.25 19.63 0.89
C ARG A 149 -8.60 20.91 1.42
N ILE A 150 -8.45 21.89 0.54
CA ILE A 150 -7.93 23.21 0.91
C ILE A 150 -8.98 23.95 1.72
N ARG A 151 -8.65 24.33 2.96
CA ARG A 151 -9.52 25.13 3.84
C ARG A 151 -9.25 26.62 3.73
N CYS A 152 -10.25 27.42 4.10
CA CYS A 152 -10.14 28.87 4.22
C CYS A 152 -8.94 29.27 5.11
N MET A 153 -8.18 30.29 4.69
CA MET A 153 -7.03 30.80 5.46
C MET A 153 -7.46 31.48 6.77
N THR A 154 -8.72 31.90 6.90
CA THR A 154 -9.21 32.60 8.09
C THR A 154 -9.17 31.70 9.32
N PRO A 155 -8.55 32.14 10.43
CA PRO A 155 -8.51 31.35 11.66
C PRO A 155 -9.90 30.91 12.12
N ARG A 156 -10.03 29.65 12.54
CA ARG A 156 -11.27 29.01 13.00
C ARG A 156 -12.37 28.89 11.94
N CYS A 157 -12.08 29.19 10.66
CA CYS A 157 -12.97 28.87 9.56
C CYS A 157 -12.72 27.44 9.09
N ASN A 158 -13.74 26.59 9.14
CA ASN A 158 -13.68 25.21 8.64
C ASN A 158 -14.22 25.05 7.21
N ALA A 159 -14.51 26.15 6.53
CA ALA A 159 -15.02 26.12 5.16
C ALA A 159 -13.95 25.58 4.20
N VAL A 160 -14.36 24.65 3.34
CA VAL A 160 -13.56 24.16 2.22
C VAL A 160 -13.63 25.17 1.08
N CYS A 161 -12.49 25.46 0.47
CA CYS A 161 -12.38 26.34 -0.69
C CYS A 161 -12.92 25.64 -1.94
N ASP A 162 -13.65 26.41 -2.74
CA ASP A 162 -14.18 25.99 -4.02
C ASP A 162 -13.04 25.65 -5.00
N GLU A 163 -13.05 24.43 -5.55
CA GLU A 163 -12.05 23.95 -6.50
C GLU A 163 -12.03 24.73 -7.82
N ALA A 164 -13.19 25.20 -8.31
CA ALA A 164 -13.27 26.03 -9.50
C ALA A 164 -12.58 27.39 -9.28
N VAL A 165 -12.72 27.93 -8.08
CA VAL A 165 -12.00 29.13 -7.64
C VAL A 165 -10.51 28.87 -7.53
N VAL A 166 -10.11 27.78 -6.88
CA VAL A 166 -8.69 27.39 -6.73
C VAL A 166 -8.06 27.24 -8.11
N ARG A 167 -8.71 26.46 -8.99
CA ARG A 167 -8.30 26.26 -10.39
C ARG A 167 -8.16 27.59 -11.11
N SER A 168 -9.17 28.45 -11.06
CA SER A 168 -9.15 29.75 -11.76
C SER A 168 -7.99 30.63 -11.29
N LEU A 169 -7.80 30.77 -9.99
CA LEU A 169 -6.78 31.64 -9.40
C LEU A 169 -5.35 31.12 -9.58
N VAL A 170 -5.17 29.79 -9.55
CA VAL A 170 -3.86 29.15 -9.80
C VAL A 170 -3.54 29.16 -11.28
N ASN A 171 -4.48 28.76 -12.15
CA ASN A 171 -4.29 28.70 -13.60
C ASN A 171 -3.97 30.07 -14.21
N ALA A 172 -4.49 31.15 -13.63
CA ALA A 172 -4.18 32.51 -14.08
C ALA A 172 -2.69 32.89 -13.96
N ARG A 173 -1.91 32.23 -13.09
CA ARG A 173 -0.49 32.54 -12.86
C ARG A 173 0.46 31.36 -13.06
N HIS A 174 0.00 30.15 -12.75
CA HIS A 174 0.79 28.91 -12.75
C HIS A 174 -0.04 27.75 -13.32
N PRO A 175 -0.18 27.66 -14.66
CA PRO A 175 -0.94 26.59 -15.31
C PRO A 175 -0.41 25.18 -14.96
N ASP A 176 0.90 25.02 -14.80
CA ASP A 176 1.55 23.77 -14.42
C ASP A 176 1.10 23.27 -13.03
N ILE A 177 0.86 24.19 -12.09
CA ILE A 177 0.37 23.88 -10.75
C ILE A 177 -1.13 23.59 -10.79
N ALA A 178 -1.89 24.26 -11.66
CA ALA A 178 -3.30 23.95 -11.89
C ALA A 178 -3.48 22.53 -12.47
N ASP A 179 -2.67 22.14 -13.44
CA ASP A 179 -2.66 20.77 -13.99
C ASP A 179 -2.30 19.74 -12.91
N ARG A 180 -1.37 20.08 -12.01
CA ARG A 180 -1.03 19.24 -10.87
C ARG A 180 -2.19 19.11 -9.88
N PHE A 181 -2.91 20.20 -9.61
CA PHE A 181 -4.10 20.18 -8.78
C PHE A 181 -5.19 19.26 -9.36
N GLU A 182 -5.49 19.37 -10.65
CA GLU A 182 -6.46 18.47 -11.32
C GLU A 182 -6.03 17.02 -11.24
N ARG A 183 -4.74 16.74 -11.46
CA ARG A 183 -4.21 15.38 -11.35
C ARG A 183 -4.39 14.82 -9.94
N PHE A 184 -4.07 15.58 -8.90
CA PHE A 184 -4.26 15.14 -7.52
C PHE A 184 -5.73 14.91 -7.16
N LEU A 185 -6.64 15.74 -7.67
CA LEU A 185 -8.07 15.50 -7.50
C LEU A 185 -8.53 14.22 -8.19
N LEU A 186 -8.00 13.93 -9.39
CA LEU A 186 -8.29 12.68 -10.09
C LEU A 186 -7.67 11.46 -9.38
N GLU A 187 -6.43 11.55 -8.91
CA GLU A 187 -5.74 10.47 -8.21
C GLU A 187 -6.42 10.14 -6.87
N SER A 188 -6.96 11.14 -6.16
CA SER A 188 -7.74 10.94 -4.92
C SER A 188 -8.91 9.97 -5.10
N TYR A 189 -9.48 9.89 -6.31
CA TYR A 189 -10.57 8.98 -6.64
C TYR A 189 -10.21 7.50 -6.48
N ILE A 190 -8.94 7.15 -6.72
CA ILE A 190 -8.45 5.78 -6.59
C ILE A 190 -7.78 5.60 -5.24
N GLU A 191 -6.92 6.53 -4.84
CA GLU A 191 -6.10 6.39 -3.63
C GLU A 191 -6.93 6.35 -2.35
N ASP A 192 -7.99 7.16 -2.27
CA ASP A 192 -8.79 7.23 -1.06
C ASP A 192 -9.89 6.15 -1.05
N ASN A 193 -10.26 5.60 -2.21
CA ASN A 193 -11.41 4.71 -2.37
C ASN A 193 -11.09 3.26 -2.02
N ASN A 194 -11.83 2.69 -1.07
CA ASN A 194 -11.67 1.30 -0.65
C ASN A 194 -12.11 0.28 -1.73
N LYS A 195 -12.98 0.68 -2.65
CA LYS A 195 -13.56 -0.16 -3.70
C LYS A 195 -12.91 0.06 -5.06
N VAL A 196 -11.93 0.95 -5.19
CA VAL A 196 -11.19 1.19 -6.44
C VAL A 196 -9.68 1.09 -6.19
N LYS A 197 -8.96 0.27 -6.95
CA LYS A 197 -7.49 0.18 -6.84
C LYS A 197 -6.82 0.08 -8.20
N TRP A 198 -5.59 0.57 -8.30
CA TRP A 198 -4.75 0.42 -9.48
C TRP A 198 -4.39 -1.04 -9.75
N CYS A 199 -4.24 -1.39 -11.03
CA CYS A 199 -3.68 -2.69 -11.44
C CYS A 199 -2.17 -2.72 -11.15
N PRO A 200 -1.65 -3.71 -10.39
CA PRO A 200 -0.24 -3.78 -9.99
C PRO A 200 0.71 -4.25 -11.10
N SER A 201 0.25 -4.33 -12.36
CA SER A 201 1.05 -4.76 -13.51
C SER A 201 2.40 -4.01 -13.61
N VAL A 202 3.45 -4.72 -14.03
CA VAL A 202 4.76 -4.15 -14.32
C VAL A 202 5.13 -4.51 -15.77
N PRO A 203 5.28 -3.53 -16.68
CA PRO A 203 5.02 -2.09 -16.51
C PRO A 203 3.53 -1.79 -16.27
N HIS A 204 3.23 -0.68 -15.57
CA HIS A 204 1.87 -0.32 -15.17
C HIS A 204 0.97 -0.07 -16.38
N CYS A 205 -0.11 -0.85 -16.51
CA CYS A 205 -1.03 -0.79 -17.65
C CYS A 205 -1.93 0.45 -17.65
N GLY A 206 -2.03 1.17 -16.53
CA GLY A 206 -2.83 2.40 -16.41
C GLY A 206 -4.30 2.18 -16.08
N ASN A 207 -4.74 0.92 -15.90
CA ASN A 207 -6.11 0.59 -15.53
C ASN A 207 -6.27 0.50 -14.01
N ALA A 208 -7.48 0.77 -13.55
CA ALA A 208 -7.93 0.53 -12.19
C ALA A 208 -9.07 -0.48 -12.18
N ILE A 209 -9.30 -1.15 -11.06
CA ILE A 209 -10.39 -2.10 -10.85
C ILE A 209 -11.32 -1.53 -9.79
N ARG A 210 -12.62 -1.48 -10.08
CA ARG A 210 -13.68 -1.17 -9.13
C ARG A 210 -14.47 -2.43 -8.77
N VAL A 211 -14.56 -2.75 -7.49
CA VAL A 211 -15.38 -3.86 -6.98
C VAL A 211 -16.79 -3.37 -6.67
N LEU A 212 -17.81 -4.17 -7.02
CA LEU A 212 -19.22 -3.94 -6.72
C LEU A 212 -19.65 -4.93 -5.62
N GLY A 213 -20.04 -4.42 -4.46
CA GLY A 213 -20.46 -5.24 -3.31
C GLY A 213 -19.31 -5.65 -2.39
N ASP A 214 -19.44 -6.83 -1.79
CA ASP A 214 -18.48 -7.37 -0.84
C ASP A 214 -17.14 -7.69 -1.51
N ILE A 215 -16.05 -7.39 -0.79
CA ILE A 215 -14.69 -7.54 -1.30
C ILE A 215 -14.26 -9.00 -1.16
N TYR A 216 -14.44 -9.79 -2.22
CA TYR A 216 -13.74 -11.06 -2.40
C TYR A 216 -12.36 -10.82 -3.00
N CYS A 217 -11.39 -11.61 -2.56
CA CYS A 217 -9.98 -11.28 -2.68
C CYS A 217 -9.48 -11.19 -4.12
N GLU A 218 -10.00 -11.93 -5.10
CA GLU A 218 -9.35 -12.03 -6.41
C GLU A 218 -10.06 -11.23 -7.50
N VAL A 219 -9.27 -10.50 -8.29
CA VAL A 219 -9.74 -9.70 -9.43
C VAL A 219 -8.81 -9.87 -10.63
N GLN A 220 -9.33 -9.62 -11.83
CA GLN A 220 -8.59 -9.69 -13.08
C GLN A 220 -8.71 -8.38 -13.85
N CYS A 221 -7.58 -7.83 -14.25
CA CYS A 221 -7.52 -6.69 -15.15
C CYS A 221 -7.63 -7.14 -16.62
N THR A 222 -8.12 -6.25 -17.48
CA THR A 222 -8.10 -6.44 -18.96
C THR A 222 -6.70 -6.63 -19.56
N CYS A 223 -5.63 -6.28 -18.83
CA CYS A 223 -4.25 -6.57 -19.27
C CYS A 223 -3.81 -8.02 -18.99
N GLY A 224 -4.69 -8.84 -18.41
CA GLY A 224 -4.43 -10.24 -18.07
C GLY A 224 -3.94 -10.46 -16.63
N MET A 225 -3.51 -9.40 -15.93
CA MET A 225 -3.02 -9.52 -14.56
C MET A 225 -4.14 -9.94 -13.60
N GLN A 226 -3.91 -11.02 -12.85
CA GLN A 226 -4.76 -11.50 -11.76
C GLN A 226 -4.05 -11.24 -10.44
N PHE A 227 -4.76 -10.66 -9.48
CA PHE A 227 -4.15 -10.26 -8.22
C PHE A 227 -5.20 -10.19 -7.10
N CYS A 228 -4.72 -10.20 -5.87
CA CYS A 228 -5.55 -9.99 -4.70
C CYS A 228 -5.90 -8.51 -4.55
N PHE A 229 -7.18 -8.14 -4.65
CA PHE A 229 -7.65 -6.78 -4.46
C PHE A 229 -7.31 -6.21 -3.08
N SER A 230 -7.27 -7.05 -2.04
CA SER A 230 -6.98 -6.59 -0.67
C SER A 230 -5.52 -6.16 -0.49
N CYS A 231 -4.56 -7.01 -0.84
CA CYS A 231 -3.13 -6.78 -0.60
C CYS A 231 -2.31 -6.40 -1.86
N LEU A 232 -2.93 -6.42 -3.05
CA LEU A 232 -2.30 -6.15 -4.35
C LEU A 232 -1.17 -7.13 -4.76
N SER A 233 -1.03 -8.25 -4.03
CA SER A 233 -0.11 -9.32 -4.38
C SER A 233 -0.73 -10.29 -5.38
N GLU A 234 0.03 -11.30 -5.81
CA GLU A 234 -0.48 -12.39 -6.65
C GLU A 234 -1.76 -13.01 -6.07
N ALA A 235 -2.64 -13.49 -6.95
CA ALA A 235 -3.82 -14.23 -6.55
C ALA A 235 -3.40 -15.43 -5.68
N HIS A 236 -3.88 -15.45 -4.43
CA HIS A 236 -3.38 -16.34 -3.40
C HIS A 236 -4.51 -17.11 -2.70
N SER A 237 -5.69 -17.21 -3.30
CA SER A 237 -6.74 -18.11 -2.80
C SER A 237 -6.25 -19.57 -2.81
N PRO A 238 -6.54 -20.37 -1.76
CA PRO A 238 -7.41 -20.09 -0.61
C PRO A 238 -6.70 -19.41 0.59
N CYS A 239 -5.42 -19.06 0.48
CA CYS A 239 -4.67 -18.46 1.58
C CYS A 239 -5.16 -17.04 1.90
N SER A 240 -5.23 -16.70 3.19
CA SER A 240 -5.50 -15.33 3.62
C SER A 240 -4.32 -14.41 3.26
N CYS A 241 -4.58 -13.09 3.17
CA CYS A 241 -3.50 -12.11 2.93
C CYS A 241 -2.40 -12.17 3.99
N ILE A 242 -2.74 -12.47 5.24
CA ILE A 242 -1.79 -12.59 6.35
C ILE A 242 -0.90 -13.81 6.15
N MET A 243 -1.48 -14.96 5.82
CA MET A 243 -0.71 -16.17 5.51
C MET A 243 0.22 -15.94 4.32
N TRP A 244 -0.28 -15.29 3.27
CA TRP A 244 0.51 -14.96 2.08
C TRP A 244 1.70 -14.04 2.40
N GLU A 245 1.48 -13.01 3.22
CA GLU A 245 2.54 -12.09 3.66
C GLU A 245 3.64 -12.84 4.44
N GLN A 246 3.24 -13.69 5.41
CA GLN A 246 4.17 -14.49 6.18
C GLN A 246 4.96 -15.48 5.31
N TRP A 247 4.27 -16.15 4.38
CA TRP A 247 4.90 -17.06 3.42
C TRP A 247 5.91 -16.34 2.53
N THR A 248 5.51 -15.20 1.95
CA THR A 248 6.38 -14.39 1.08
C THR A 248 7.62 -13.92 1.84
N LYS A 249 7.46 -13.51 3.10
CA LYS A 249 8.57 -13.11 3.96
C LYS A 249 9.53 -14.27 4.23
N LYS A 250 9.02 -15.45 4.58
CA LYS A 250 9.87 -16.64 4.77
C LYS A 250 10.64 -17.01 3.50
N CYS A 251 9.97 -17.02 2.34
CA CYS A 251 10.63 -17.30 1.07
C CYS A 251 11.74 -16.29 0.75
N HIS A 252 11.54 -15.01 1.08
CA HIS A 252 12.58 -14.00 0.93
C HIS A 252 13.77 -14.28 1.87
N ASP A 253 13.53 -14.52 3.16
CA ASP A 253 14.59 -14.76 4.15
C ASP A 253 15.36 -16.07 3.89
N GLU A 254 14.66 -17.14 3.46
CA GLU A 254 15.27 -18.39 3.01
C GLU A 254 16.08 -18.19 1.73
N SER A 255 15.61 -17.38 0.78
CA SER A 255 16.36 -17.11 -0.45
C SER A 255 17.67 -16.38 -0.17
N GLU A 256 17.69 -15.45 0.79
CA GLU A 256 18.93 -14.79 1.24
C GLU A 256 19.87 -15.78 1.95
N THR A 257 19.33 -16.70 2.74
CA THR A 257 20.11 -17.76 3.39
C THR A 257 20.73 -18.71 2.35
N VAL A 258 19.97 -19.15 1.35
CA VAL A 258 20.45 -20.01 0.26
C VAL A 258 21.45 -19.27 -0.63
N ASN A 259 21.22 -17.98 -0.90
CA ASN A 259 22.15 -17.14 -1.65
C ASN A 259 23.47 -16.98 -0.87
N TRP A 260 23.42 -16.76 0.44
CA TRP A 260 24.60 -16.74 1.30
C TRP A 260 25.38 -18.05 1.21
N ILE A 261 24.69 -19.20 1.32
CA ILE A 261 25.32 -20.53 1.17
C ILE A 261 25.99 -20.63 -0.21
N THR A 262 25.32 -20.21 -1.28
CA THR A 262 25.84 -20.31 -2.65
C THR A 262 27.09 -19.43 -2.87
N VAL A 263 27.13 -18.23 -2.30
CA VAL A 263 28.25 -17.30 -2.43
C VAL A 263 29.45 -17.74 -1.59
N ASN A 264 29.18 -18.12 -0.34
CA ASN A 264 30.21 -18.34 0.67
C ASN A 264 30.67 -19.79 0.78
N THR A 265 29.96 -20.73 0.14
CA THR A 265 30.35 -22.14 0.13
C THR A 265 30.71 -22.66 -1.26
N LYS A 266 31.46 -23.76 -1.32
CA LYS A 266 31.63 -24.59 -2.52
C LYS A 266 31.31 -26.04 -2.19
N PRO A 267 30.67 -26.79 -3.10
CA PRO A 267 30.43 -28.21 -2.89
C PRO A 267 31.74 -28.99 -2.96
N CYS A 268 31.96 -29.88 -2.00
CA CYS A 268 33.09 -30.79 -2.04
C CYS A 268 32.99 -31.74 -3.25
N PRO A 269 34.05 -31.94 -4.06
CA PRO A 269 33.99 -32.84 -5.22
C PRO A 269 33.83 -34.32 -4.86
N LYS A 270 34.05 -34.69 -3.59
CA LYS A 270 33.97 -36.07 -3.10
C LYS A 270 32.61 -36.40 -2.45
N CYS A 271 32.08 -35.51 -1.61
CA CYS A 271 30.86 -35.76 -0.85
C CYS A 271 29.73 -34.75 -1.11
N HIS A 272 29.97 -33.75 -1.96
CA HIS A 272 29.03 -32.68 -2.35
C HIS A 272 28.50 -31.79 -1.22
N LYS A 273 28.91 -32.01 0.03
CA LYS A 273 28.57 -31.12 1.14
C LYS A 273 29.17 -29.72 0.91
N PRO A 274 28.43 -28.64 1.19
CA PRO A 274 28.94 -27.28 1.08
C PRO A 274 30.05 -27.03 2.11
N VAL A 275 31.14 -26.38 1.68
CA VAL A 275 32.29 -26.02 2.51
C VAL A 275 32.51 -24.51 2.44
N GLU A 276 32.54 -23.85 3.59
CA GLU A 276 32.70 -22.39 3.73
C GLU A 276 34.11 -21.92 3.29
N LYS A 277 34.17 -20.77 2.62
CA LYS A 277 35.43 -20.10 2.21
C LYS A 277 35.89 -19.12 3.29
N ASN A 278 36.71 -19.57 4.24
CA ASN A 278 37.19 -18.70 5.31
C ASN A 278 38.52 -18.01 4.94
N GLY A 279 38.55 -16.67 4.98
CA GLY A 279 39.80 -15.90 5.16
C GLY A 279 40.68 -15.64 3.92
N GLY A 280 40.13 -15.60 2.70
CA GLY A 280 40.84 -15.11 1.51
C GLY A 280 41.86 -16.08 0.88
N CYS A 281 41.95 -17.32 1.37
CA CYS A 281 42.68 -18.40 0.71
C CYS A 281 41.76 -19.18 -0.24
N ASN A 282 42.20 -19.44 -1.47
CA ASN A 282 41.43 -20.24 -2.43
C ASN A 282 41.45 -21.74 -2.12
N LEU A 283 42.31 -22.21 -1.20
CA LEU A 283 42.33 -23.62 -0.81
C LEU A 283 41.33 -23.85 0.34
N VAL A 284 40.32 -24.67 0.09
CA VAL A 284 39.32 -25.09 1.09
C VAL A 284 39.45 -26.59 1.39
N ALA A 285 39.23 -26.96 2.65
CA ALA A 285 39.30 -28.34 3.12
C ALA A 285 37.94 -28.81 3.65
N CYS A 286 37.45 -29.93 3.13
CA CYS A 286 36.22 -30.56 3.61
C CYS A 286 36.50 -31.47 4.81
N ILE A 287 35.51 -31.61 5.71
CA ILE A 287 35.52 -32.54 6.84
C ILE A 287 35.73 -34.01 6.39
N CYS A 288 35.38 -34.36 5.14
CA CYS A 288 35.65 -35.69 4.58
C CYS A 288 37.13 -35.93 4.20
N GLY A 289 38.01 -34.97 4.48
CA GLY A 289 39.46 -35.01 4.22
C GLY A 289 39.86 -34.54 2.81
N GLN A 290 38.91 -34.14 1.96
CA GLN A 290 39.21 -33.65 0.61
C GLN A 290 39.56 -32.16 0.61
N ALA A 291 40.76 -31.80 0.15
CA ALA A 291 41.13 -30.42 -0.16
C ALA A 291 40.84 -30.09 -1.64
N PHE A 292 40.40 -28.87 -1.91
CA PHE A 292 40.03 -28.41 -3.25
C PHE A 292 40.05 -26.88 -3.34
N TRP A 293 39.98 -26.34 -4.57
CA TRP A 293 40.15 -24.92 -4.86
C TRP A 293 38.85 -24.20 -5.20
#